data_AF-A0A8S3Z4X0-F1
#
_entry.id   AF-A0A8S3Z4X0-F1
#
_cell.length_a   1.000
_cell.length_b   1.000
_cell.length_c   1.000
_cell.angle_alpha   90.00
_cell.angle_beta   90.00
_cell.angle_gamma   90.00
#
_symmetry.space_group_name_H-M   'P 1'
#
loop_
_entity.id
_entity.type
_entity.pdbx_description
1 polymer ?
#
loop_
_entity_poly.entity_id
_entity_poly.type
_entity_poly.pdbx_seq_one_letter_code
_entity_poly.pdbx_strand_id
1 'polypeptide(L)'
;MFLLAGSVMTVYVTSCSIASRHGLPLVCQIFSWATLGLSCLLPLLGPTTLRERLFSLSLSFLTTYLLLSITYEGYFFLSLLSLLYFWLKMEYETLGRSSHHKLHEVDFKLEGLIKDNISSATFSRHLEISDLRRAFFFIFFILMAFFGTGNIASINSFDPASVYCFLTVFNPFLMGTLMMLKNMIPFLVVTCAFRGVHVLTRTPLRSLFLIVLIMSDFMGLHFFFLVRDYGSWLEIGTTISHYVIVMVMIIFLLLLTGASHTLTCHRLLWRPHSDKRY
;
A
#
# COMPACT_ATOMS: atom_id res chain seq x y z
N MET A 1 7.31 3.05 16.97
CA MET A 1 6.73 4.28 17.53
C MET A 1 7.73 5.44 17.55
N PHE A 2 8.96 5.24 18.02
CA PHE A 2 9.99 6.29 18.02
C PHE A 2 10.21 6.96 16.65
N LEU A 3 10.25 6.19 15.56
CA LEU A 3 10.40 6.75 14.21
C LEU A 3 9.22 7.62 13.78
N LEU A 4 8.00 7.28 14.19
CA LEU A 4 6.80 8.05 13.88
C LEU A 4 6.78 9.37 14.66
N ALA A 5 7.14 9.33 15.95
CA ALA A 5 7.31 10.56 16.72
C ALA A 5 8.42 11.44 16.12
N GLY A 6 9.53 10.82 15.73
CA GLY A 6 10.63 11.47 15.03
C GLY A 6 10.20 12.12 13.71
N SER A 7 9.42 11.42 12.87
CA SER A 7 8.96 11.96 11.60
C SER A 7 8.06 13.19 11.80
N VAL A 8 7.14 13.13 12.76
CA VAL A 8 6.28 14.29 13.10
C VAL A 8 7.11 15.47 13.58
N MET A 9 8.09 15.22 14.47
CA MET A 9 8.99 16.26 14.95
C MET A 9 9.83 16.85 13.80
N THR A 10 10.34 16.02 12.89
CA THR A 10 11.09 16.53 11.73
C THR A 10 10.24 17.40 10.83
N VAL A 11 9.00 17.00 10.53
CA VAL A 11 8.08 17.81 9.72
C VAL A 11 7.76 19.14 10.40
N TYR A 12 7.58 19.13 11.72
CA TYR A 12 7.34 20.36 12.48
C TYR A 12 8.56 21.30 12.44
N VAL A 13 9.75 20.78 12.74
CA VAL A 13 11.00 21.57 12.75
C VAL A 13 11.35 22.10 11.36
N THR A 14 11.18 21.29 10.30
CA THR A 14 11.44 21.74 8.92
C THR A 14 10.46 22.85 8.53
N SER A 15 9.17 22.71 8.85
CA SER A 15 8.16 23.74 8.61
C SER A 15 8.49 25.06 9.33
N CYS A 16 8.85 25.01 10.62
CA CYS A 16 9.24 26.20 11.38
C CYS A 16 10.53 26.85 10.83
N SER A 17 11.53 26.05 10.45
CA SER A 17 12.81 26.55 9.91
C SER A 17 12.63 27.25 8.55
N ILE A 18 11.78 26.69 7.70
CA ILE A 18 11.43 27.26 6.39
C ILE A 18 10.63 28.55 6.57
N ALA A 19 9.65 28.57 7.50
CA ALA A 19 8.90 29.78 7.85
C ALA A 19 9.83 30.90 8.36
N SER A 20 10.88 30.54 9.09
CA SER A 20 11.87 31.47 9.62
C SER A 20 12.98 31.83 8.61
N ARG A 21 12.91 31.34 7.36
CA ARG A 21 13.92 31.53 6.29
C ARG A 21 15.35 31.04 6.61
N HIS A 22 15.51 30.18 7.62
CA HIS A 22 16.81 29.61 7.98
C HIS A 22 17.22 28.42 7.09
N GLY A 23 16.38 28.06 6.11
CA GLY A 23 16.64 26.94 5.19
C GLY A 23 16.34 25.58 5.83
N LEU A 24 16.82 24.49 5.20
CA LEU A 24 16.63 23.13 5.68
C LEU A 24 17.73 22.73 6.67
N PRO A 25 17.40 22.38 7.92
CA PRO A 25 18.40 21.89 8.86
C PRO A 25 19.00 20.56 8.39
N LEU A 26 20.33 20.46 8.34
CA LEU A 26 21.04 19.25 7.90
C LEU A 26 20.69 18.02 8.73
N VAL A 27 20.46 18.19 10.03
CA VAL A 27 20.07 17.08 10.93
C VAL A 27 18.71 16.51 10.53
N CYS A 28 17.74 17.37 10.20
CA CYS A 28 16.42 16.94 9.73
C CYS A 28 16.55 16.22 8.39
N GLN A 29 17.37 16.75 7.48
CA GLN A 29 17.61 16.14 6.18
C GLN A 29 18.18 14.72 6.30
N ILE A 30 19.23 14.54 7.10
CA ILE A 30 19.84 13.22 7.35
C ILE A 30 18.82 12.28 7.98
N PHE A 31 18.04 12.75 8.94
CA PHE A 31 17.00 11.95 9.58
C PHE A 31 15.90 11.52 8.59
N SER A 32 15.46 12.41 7.70
CA SER A 32 14.47 12.10 6.67
C SER A 32 14.96 11.02 5.71
N TRP A 33 16.18 11.15 5.19
CA TRP A 33 16.80 10.13 4.33
C TRP A 33 17.01 8.80 5.06
N ALA A 34 17.51 8.84 6.30
CA ALA A 34 17.67 7.64 7.12
C ALA A 34 16.33 6.95 7.38
N THR A 35 15.29 7.72 7.67
CA THR A 35 13.94 7.19 7.94
C THR A 35 13.32 6.55 6.70
N LEU A 36 13.52 7.13 5.51
CA LEU A 36 13.06 6.58 4.24
C LEU A 36 13.76 5.25 3.91
N GLY A 37 15.08 5.14 4.14
CA GLY A 37 15.78 3.87 3.96
C GLY A 37 15.36 2.82 5.00
N LEU A 38 15.25 3.24 6.25
CA LEU A 38 14.94 2.35 7.37
C LEU A 38 13.49 1.83 7.31
N SER A 39 12.54 2.62 6.82
CA SER A 39 11.14 2.19 6.68
C SER A 39 10.93 1.06 5.67
N CYS A 40 11.78 0.96 4.64
CA CYS A 40 11.77 -0.20 3.74
C CYS A 40 12.36 -1.45 4.41
N LEU A 41 13.37 -1.29 5.28
CA LEU A 41 14.10 -2.41 5.89
C LEU A 41 13.39 -2.98 7.13
N LEU A 42 12.79 -2.13 7.96
CA LEU A 42 12.21 -2.54 9.25
C LEU A 42 11.13 -3.62 9.13
N PRO A 43 10.17 -3.54 8.19
CA PRO A 43 9.19 -4.60 8.04
C PRO A 43 9.82 -5.95 7.73
N LEU A 44 10.94 -5.99 7.01
CA LEU A 44 11.61 -7.22 6.55
C LEU A 44 12.35 -7.95 7.68
N LEU A 45 12.76 -7.22 8.73
CA LEU A 45 13.48 -7.77 9.89
C LEU A 45 12.53 -8.37 10.94
N GLY A 46 11.28 -7.92 10.96
CA GLY A 46 10.26 -8.35 11.90
C GLY A 46 9.79 -9.81 11.71
N PRO A 47 9.02 -10.34 12.68
CA PRO A 47 8.33 -11.62 12.53
C PRO A 47 7.34 -11.60 11.35
N THR A 48 7.04 -12.78 10.81
CA THR A 48 6.14 -12.96 9.65
C THR A 48 4.70 -13.25 10.06
N THR A 49 4.39 -13.21 11.35
CA THR A 49 3.02 -13.31 11.87
C THR A 49 2.16 -12.20 11.27
N LEU A 50 0.91 -12.54 10.92
CA LEU A 50 0.05 -11.65 10.13
C LEU A 50 -0.13 -10.27 10.79
N ARG A 51 -0.47 -10.27 12.09
CA ARG A 51 -0.72 -9.05 12.85
C ARG A 51 0.52 -8.17 12.98
N GLU A 52 1.63 -8.76 13.39
CA GLU A 52 2.85 -8.00 13.67
C GLU A 52 3.47 -7.48 12.37
N ARG A 53 3.41 -8.27 11.29
CA ARG A 53 3.89 -7.87 9.96
C ARG A 53 3.06 -6.74 9.38
N LEU A 54 1.73 -6.83 9.41
CA LEU A 54 0.86 -5.75 8.91
C LEU A 54 0.99 -4.47 9.75
N PHE A 55 1.12 -4.59 11.07
CA PHE A 55 1.35 -3.45 11.94
C PHE A 55 2.72 -2.80 11.70
N SER A 56 3.76 -3.61 11.49
CA SER A 56 5.10 -3.10 11.15
C SER A 56 5.11 -2.39 9.79
N LEU A 57 4.44 -2.95 8.78
CA LEU A 57 4.28 -2.34 7.46
C LEU A 57 3.49 -1.03 7.55
N SER A 58 2.33 -1.03 8.21
CA SER A 58 1.50 0.17 8.33
C SER A 58 2.24 1.29 9.05
N LEU A 59 2.98 0.99 10.12
CA LEU A 59 3.75 1.99 10.85
C LEU A 59 4.93 2.54 10.03
N SER A 60 5.63 1.67 9.27
CA SER A 60 6.77 2.08 8.45
C SER A 60 6.32 2.94 7.26
N PHE A 61 5.24 2.55 6.60
CA PHE A 61 4.65 3.34 5.52
C PHE A 61 4.01 4.63 6.02
N LEU A 62 3.37 4.65 7.19
CA LEU A 62 2.86 5.87 7.83
C LEU A 62 3.97 6.87 8.13
N THR A 63 5.08 6.40 8.68
CA THR A 63 6.23 7.25 8.97
C THR A 63 6.74 7.90 7.67
N THR A 64 6.94 7.10 6.61
CA THR A 64 7.45 7.58 5.32
C THR A 64 6.48 8.52 4.63
N TYR A 65 5.18 8.21 4.65
CA TYR A 65 4.15 9.03 4.04
C TYR A 65 4.04 10.39 4.74
N LEU A 66 4.12 10.44 6.07
CA LEU A 66 4.08 11.70 6.83
C LEU A 66 5.22 12.65 6.46
N LEU A 67 6.43 12.12 6.23
CA LEU A 67 7.59 12.88 5.77
C LEU A 67 7.42 13.50 4.37
N LEU A 68 6.59 12.87 3.53
CA LEU A 68 6.30 13.25 2.14
C LEU A 68 4.94 13.94 1.98
N SER A 69 4.20 14.16 3.08
CA SER A 69 2.82 14.66 3.03
C SER A 69 2.71 16.11 3.48
N ILE A 70 1.73 16.81 2.88
CA ILE A 70 1.25 18.11 3.36
C ILE A 70 0.07 17.86 4.32
N THR A 71 -0.26 18.85 5.15
CA THR A 71 -1.17 18.76 6.31
C THR A 71 -2.39 17.83 6.13
N TYR A 72 -3.22 18.01 5.11
CA TYR A 72 -4.47 17.23 4.94
C TYR A 72 -4.24 15.79 4.44
N GLU A 73 -3.19 15.55 3.66
CA GLU A 73 -2.90 14.24 3.06
C GLU A 73 -2.54 13.21 4.13
N GLY A 74 -1.84 13.64 5.20
CA GLY A 74 -1.49 12.77 6.32
C GLY A 74 -2.72 12.22 7.05
N TYR A 75 -3.76 13.04 7.23
CA TYR A 75 -5.02 12.61 7.83
C TYR A 75 -5.78 11.61 6.95
N PHE A 76 -5.79 11.83 5.63
CA PHE A 76 -6.35 10.87 4.68
C PHE A 76 -5.64 9.51 4.78
N PHE A 77 -4.31 9.49 4.84
CA PHE A 77 -3.59 8.23 4.95
C PHE A 77 -3.86 7.51 6.28
N LEU A 78 -3.96 8.26 7.39
CA LEU A 78 -4.34 7.70 8.70
C LEU A 78 -5.75 7.09 8.68
N SER A 79 -6.71 7.75 8.03
CA SER A 79 -8.08 7.23 7.92
C SER A 79 -8.12 5.98 7.04
N LEU A 80 -7.36 5.95 5.94
CA LEU A 80 -7.20 4.77 5.09
C LEU A 80 -6.64 3.57 5.88
N LEU A 81 -5.57 3.78 6.67
CA LEU A 81 -5.01 2.72 7.53
C LEU A 81 -6.03 2.19 8.55
N SER A 82 -6.82 3.10 9.12
CA SER A 82 -7.86 2.74 10.10
C SER A 82 -8.96 1.90 9.45
N LEU A 83 -9.42 2.30 8.27
CA LEU A 83 -10.42 1.55 7.49
C LEU A 83 -9.92 0.14 7.12
N LEU A 84 -8.67 0.02 6.68
CA LEU A 84 -8.07 -1.28 6.36
C LEU A 84 -7.94 -2.18 7.60
N TYR A 85 -7.60 -1.62 8.75
CA TYR A 85 -7.58 -2.35 10.02
C TYR A 85 -8.98 -2.85 10.41
N PHE A 86 -10.00 -2.00 10.33
CA PHE A 86 -11.37 -2.40 10.60
C PHE A 86 -11.87 -3.46 9.62
N TRP A 87 -11.54 -3.33 8.34
CA TRP A 87 -11.88 -4.34 7.34
C TRP A 87 -11.27 -5.70 7.67
N LEU A 88 -9.97 -5.75 7.98
CA LEU A 88 -9.29 -6.99 8.39
C LEU A 88 -9.91 -7.59 9.66
N LYS A 89 -10.24 -6.75 10.65
CA LYS A 89 -10.89 -7.18 11.90
C LYS A 89 -12.28 -7.77 11.64
N MET A 90 -13.08 -7.14 10.78
CA MET A 90 -14.40 -7.64 10.40
C MET A 90 -14.31 -9.00 9.68
N GLU A 91 -13.36 -9.18 8.76
CA GLU A 91 -13.13 -10.48 8.12
C GLU A 91 -12.73 -11.55 9.15
N TYR A 92 -11.90 -11.20 10.12
CA TYR A 92 -11.51 -12.11 11.20
C TYR A 92 -12.69 -12.54 12.07
N GLU A 93 -13.51 -11.60 12.54
CA GLU A 93 -14.68 -11.91 13.36
C GLU A 93 -15.71 -12.74 12.60
N THR A 94 -15.87 -12.49 11.30
CA THR A 94 -16.74 -13.29 10.42
C THR A 94 -16.25 -14.73 10.29
N LEU A 95 -14.94 -14.95 10.24
CA LEU A 95 -14.35 -16.30 10.25
C LEU A 95 -14.40 -16.98 11.62
N GLY A 96 -14.23 -16.23 12.71
CA GLY A 96 -14.24 -16.73 14.09
C GLY A 96 -15.57 -17.34 14.52
N ARG A 97 -16.68 -16.99 13.85
CA ARG A 97 -17.96 -17.69 13.99
C ARG A 97 -17.94 -19.14 13.45
N SER A 98 -16.95 -19.49 12.63
CA SER A 98 -16.87 -20.79 11.94
C SER A 98 -15.61 -21.62 12.29
N SER A 99 -14.58 -21.06 12.95
CA SER A 99 -13.36 -21.79 13.31
C SER A 99 -12.59 -21.18 14.48
N HIS A 100 -12.14 -22.02 15.42
CA HIS A 100 -11.42 -21.67 16.66
C HIS A 100 -9.93 -21.28 16.47
N HIS A 101 -9.55 -20.62 15.37
CA HIS A 101 -8.15 -20.21 15.16
C HIS A 101 -7.87 -18.78 15.64
N LYS A 102 -6.81 -18.61 16.45
CA LYS A 102 -6.35 -17.30 16.94
C LYS A 102 -5.56 -16.56 15.86
N LEU A 103 -5.83 -15.26 15.68
CA LEU A 103 -5.14 -14.35 14.74
C LEU A 103 -3.60 -14.36 14.86
N HIS A 104 -3.07 -14.73 16.02
CA HIS A 104 -1.64 -14.78 16.33
C HIS A 104 -0.90 -15.98 15.72
N GLU A 105 -1.61 -17.04 15.32
CA GLU A 105 -1.00 -18.29 14.82
C GLU A 105 -0.86 -18.31 13.29
N VAL A 106 -1.42 -17.31 12.60
CA VAL A 106 -1.42 -17.25 11.13
C VAL A 106 -0.17 -16.53 10.62
N ASP A 107 0.66 -17.24 9.85
CA ASP A 107 1.94 -16.76 9.33
C ASP A 107 1.91 -16.66 7.79
N PHE A 108 2.37 -15.53 7.25
CA PHE A 108 2.50 -15.31 5.81
C PHE A 108 3.46 -16.30 5.12
N LYS A 109 4.45 -16.81 5.85
CA LYS A 109 5.48 -17.70 5.29
C LYS A 109 4.97 -19.12 5.05
N LEU A 110 4.09 -19.62 5.92
CA LEU A 110 3.55 -20.97 5.81
C LEU A 110 2.75 -21.11 4.51
N GLU A 111 1.97 -20.10 4.13
CA GLU A 111 1.18 -20.11 2.90
C GLU A 111 2.04 -19.95 1.63
N GLY A 112 3.16 -19.22 1.71
CA GLY A 112 4.14 -19.12 0.62
C GLY A 112 4.84 -20.45 0.34
N LEU A 113 5.23 -21.18 1.38
CA LEU A 113 5.85 -22.52 1.27
C LEU A 113 4.86 -23.60 0.79
N ILE A 114 3.59 -23.46 1.17
CA ILE A 114 2.49 -24.30 0.68
C ILE A 114 2.28 -24.07 -0.84
N LYS A 115 2.49 -22.86 -1.36
CA LYS A 115 2.38 -22.58 -2.80
C LYS A 115 3.48 -23.25 -3.64
N ASP A 116 4.66 -23.47 -3.08
CA ASP A 116 5.80 -24.08 -3.77
C ASP A 116 5.75 -25.63 -3.80
N ASN A 117 5.04 -26.24 -2.85
CA ASN A 117 4.95 -27.70 -2.72
C ASN A 117 3.65 -28.33 -3.24
N ILE A 118 2.68 -27.54 -3.72
CA ILE A 118 1.29 -28.01 -3.90
C ILE A 118 0.81 -27.81 -5.34
N SER A 119 1.31 -28.71 -6.19
CA SER A 119 0.52 -29.48 -7.16
C SER A 119 -0.38 -30.54 -6.47
N SER A 120 -0.75 -30.38 -5.19
CA SER A 120 -1.51 -31.36 -4.40
C SER A 120 -2.85 -30.82 -3.90
N ALA A 121 -3.90 -30.99 -4.70
CA ALA A 121 -5.24 -31.48 -4.30
C ALA A 121 -5.97 -31.01 -2.99
N THR A 122 -5.53 -30.04 -2.21
CA THR A 122 -6.11 -29.74 -0.87
C THR A 122 -6.77 -28.37 -0.75
N PHE A 123 -6.60 -27.47 -1.71
CA PHE A 123 -7.28 -26.16 -1.73
C PHE A 123 -8.35 -26.06 -2.83
N SER A 124 -9.34 -26.96 -2.77
CA SER A 124 -10.58 -26.85 -3.55
C SER A 124 -11.71 -26.27 -2.69
N ARG A 125 -11.47 -25.12 -2.04
CA ARG A 125 -12.61 -24.33 -1.55
C ARG A 125 -13.27 -23.71 -2.77
N HIS A 126 -14.55 -23.99 -2.95
CA HIS A 126 -15.36 -23.39 -4.00
C HIS A 126 -15.45 -21.88 -3.77
N LEU A 127 -15.48 -21.11 -4.86
CA LEU A 127 -15.69 -19.67 -4.81
C LEU A 127 -17.02 -19.37 -4.12
N GLU A 128 -16.97 -18.54 -3.08
CA GLU A 128 -18.15 -18.09 -2.38
C GLU A 128 -18.46 -16.63 -2.71
N ILE A 129 -19.71 -16.22 -2.51
CA ILE A 129 -20.13 -14.81 -2.60
C ILE A 129 -19.32 -13.95 -1.62
N SER A 130 -18.83 -14.55 -0.53
CA SER A 130 -17.94 -13.89 0.43
C SER A 130 -16.63 -13.41 -0.22
N ASP A 131 -16.12 -14.10 -1.24
CA ASP A 131 -14.92 -13.72 -1.99
C ASP A 131 -15.18 -12.56 -2.96
N LEU A 132 -16.37 -12.53 -3.57
CA LEU A 132 -16.81 -11.40 -4.40
C LEU A 132 -16.92 -10.11 -3.58
N ARG A 133 -17.49 -10.19 -2.36
CA ARG A 133 -17.54 -9.05 -1.43
C ARG A 133 -16.15 -8.53 -1.08
N ARG A 134 -15.19 -9.43 -0.83
CA ARG A 134 -13.79 -9.06 -0.51
C ARG A 134 -13.09 -8.39 -1.69
N ALA A 135 -13.28 -8.91 -2.90
CA ALA A 135 -12.75 -8.32 -4.12
C ALA A 135 -13.34 -6.91 -4.37
N PHE A 136 -14.64 -6.73 -4.13
CA PHE A 136 -15.28 -5.42 -4.20
C PHE A 136 -14.67 -4.41 -3.21
N PHE A 137 -14.51 -4.78 -1.94
CA PHE A 137 -13.87 -3.90 -0.95
C PHE A 137 -12.42 -3.56 -1.32
N PHE A 138 -11.69 -4.52 -1.89
CA PHE A 138 -10.34 -4.28 -2.38
C PHE A 138 -10.32 -3.21 -3.49
N ILE A 139 -11.14 -3.37 -4.53
CA ILE A 139 -11.23 -2.39 -5.63
C ILE A 139 -11.66 -1.02 -5.07
N PHE A 140 -12.63 -0.99 -4.16
CA PHE A 140 -13.08 0.23 -3.50
C PHE A 140 -11.93 0.96 -2.76
N PHE A 141 -11.12 0.24 -1.98
CA PHE A 141 -9.98 0.85 -1.27
C PHE A 141 -8.87 1.31 -2.23
N ILE A 142 -8.66 0.62 -3.34
CA ILE A 142 -7.72 1.06 -4.38
C ILE A 142 -8.20 2.37 -5.03
N LEU A 143 -9.49 2.45 -5.39
CA LEU A 143 -10.06 3.68 -5.94
C LEU A 143 -9.98 4.82 -4.93
N MET A 144 -10.28 4.54 -3.65
CA MET A 144 -10.14 5.51 -2.56
C MET A 144 -8.68 6.00 -2.44
N ALA A 145 -7.69 5.11 -2.51
CA ALA A 145 -6.28 5.46 -2.50
C ALA A 145 -5.88 6.31 -3.73
N PHE A 146 -6.42 5.99 -4.92
CA PHE A 146 -6.18 6.73 -6.14
C PHE A 146 -6.73 8.16 -6.07
N PHE A 147 -7.99 8.33 -5.72
CA PHE A 147 -8.63 9.65 -5.68
C PHE A 147 -8.24 10.46 -4.44
N GLY A 148 -8.06 9.82 -3.29
CA GLY A 148 -7.81 10.49 -2.02
C GLY A 148 -6.39 11.06 -1.87
N THR A 149 -5.44 10.61 -2.69
CA THR A 149 -4.10 11.23 -2.74
C THR A 149 -4.08 12.55 -3.51
N GLY A 150 -5.14 12.88 -4.27
CA GLY A 150 -5.37 14.17 -4.93
C GLY A 150 -4.39 14.57 -6.05
N ASN A 151 -3.16 14.05 -6.02
CA ASN A 151 -2.07 14.52 -6.86
C ASN A 151 -1.84 13.66 -8.12
N ILE A 152 -2.52 12.52 -8.26
CA ILE A 152 -2.29 11.59 -9.38
C ILE A 152 -3.03 12.02 -10.65
N ALA A 153 -4.17 12.71 -10.52
CA ALA A 153 -4.99 13.12 -11.66
C ALA A 153 -4.40 14.30 -12.46
N SER A 154 -3.52 15.11 -11.86
CA SER A 154 -2.85 16.21 -12.54
C SER A 154 -1.42 16.39 -12.04
N ILE A 155 -0.43 16.09 -12.89
CA ILE A 155 0.99 16.32 -12.59
C ILE A 155 1.27 17.79 -12.20
N ASN A 156 0.42 18.71 -12.65
CA ASN A 156 0.53 20.13 -12.36
C ASN A 156 0.07 20.53 -10.94
N SER A 157 -0.58 19.63 -10.19
CA SER A 157 -0.99 19.90 -8.80
C SER A 157 0.07 19.47 -7.77
N PHE A 158 1.22 18.95 -8.21
CA PHE A 158 2.30 18.58 -7.31
C PHE A 158 2.91 19.83 -6.66
N ASP A 159 2.67 19.99 -5.37
CA ASP A 159 3.30 21.04 -4.57
C ASP A 159 4.72 20.61 -4.15
N PRO A 160 5.76 21.36 -4.56
CA PRO A 160 7.13 21.03 -4.19
C PRO A 160 7.40 21.04 -2.69
N ALA A 161 6.54 21.67 -1.88
CA ALA A 161 6.66 21.69 -0.43
C ALA A 161 6.68 20.29 0.20
N SER A 162 6.04 19.32 -0.46
CA SER A 162 5.92 17.95 0.04
C SER A 162 7.25 17.16 0.10
N VAL A 163 8.33 17.59 -0.57
CA VAL A 163 9.68 16.99 -0.38
C VAL A 163 10.64 17.84 0.43
N TYR A 164 10.24 18.99 0.96
CA TYR A 164 11.19 19.91 1.59
C TYR A 164 11.90 19.31 2.80
N CYS A 165 11.35 18.24 3.40
CA CYS A 165 12.06 17.44 4.41
C CYS A 165 13.36 16.78 3.88
N PHE A 166 13.45 16.52 2.57
CA PHE A 166 14.57 15.81 1.94
C PHE A 166 15.50 16.72 1.14
N LEU A 167 14.93 17.67 0.39
CA LEU A 167 15.67 18.61 -0.45
C LEU A 167 14.87 19.89 -0.68
N THR A 168 15.59 21.01 -0.66
CA THR A 168 15.06 22.34 -1.01
C THR A 168 15.57 22.84 -2.36
N VAL A 169 16.69 22.29 -2.84
CA VAL A 169 17.23 22.62 -4.17
C VAL A 169 16.45 21.84 -5.22
N PHE A 170 15.96 22.54 -6.23
CA PHE A 170 15.19 21.94 -7.31
C PHE A 170 16.03 20.91 -8.08
N ASN A 171 15.64 19.64 -7.96
CA ASN A 171 16.17 18.54 -8.77
C ASN A 171 14.97 17.75 -9.31
N PRO A 172 14.57 17.94 -10.59
CA PRO A 172 13.31 17.44 -11.11
C PRO A 172 13.22 15.91 -11.08
N PHE A 173 14.34 15.22 -11.31
CA PHE A 173 14.36 13.75 -11.32
C PHE A 173 14.18 13.16 -9.93
N LEU A 174 14.93 13.66 -8.95
CA LEU A 174 14.87 13.14 -7.58
C LEU A 174 13.54 13.55 -6.93
N MET A 175 13.12 14.79 -7.12
CA MET A 175 11.82 15.30 -6.69
C MET A 175 10.67 14.46 -7.27
N GLY A 176 10.66 14.26 -8.59
CA GLY A 176 9.68 13.42 -9.27
C GLY A 176 9.67 11.98 -8.75
N THR A 177 10.85 11.42 -8.47
CA THR A 177 10.96 10.05 -7.92
C THR A 177 10.35 9.94 -6.52
N LEU A 178 10.60 10.91 -5.63
CA LEU A 178 10.00 10.93 -4.29
C LEU A 178 8.47 11.12 -4.35
N MET A 179 7.99 11.94 -5.28
CA MET A 179 6.55 12.10 -5.54
C MET A 179 5.90 10.83 -6.07
N MET A 180 6.55 10.15 -7.02
CA MET A 180 6.10 8.85 -7.48
C MET A 180 6.05 7.86 -6.32
N LEU A 181 7.12 7.75 -5.53
CA LEU A 181 7.17 6.86 -4.36
C LEU A 181 6.04 7.16 -3.37
N LYS A 182 5.79 8.44 -3.05
CA LYS A 182 4.67 8.89 -2.19
C LYS A 182 3.34 8.33 -2.69
N ASN A 183 3.07 8.46 -3.99
CA ASN A 183 1.82 7.99 -4.58
C ASN A 183 1.70 6.45 -4.58
N MET A 184 2.80 5.70 -4.61
CA MET A 184 2.77 4.23 -4.55
C MET A 184 2.42 3.69 -3.16
N ILE A 185 2.73 4.42 -2.09
CA ILE A 185 2.58 3.93 -0.70
C ILE A 185 1.13 3.51 -0.36
N PRO A 186 0.08 4.31 -0.63
CA PRO A 186 -1.30 3.93 -0.36
C PRO A 186 -1.72 2.63 -1.05
N PHE A 187 -1.36 2.45 -2.32
CA PHE A 187 -1.68 1.22 -3.05
C PHE A 187 -0.94 0.00 -2.50
N LEU A 188 0.32 0.16 -2.10
CA LEU A 188 1.10 -0.91 -1.46
C LEU A 188 0.48 -1.34 -0.13
N VAL A 189 -0.05 -0.42 0.67
CA VAL A 189 -0.68 -0.77 1.94
C VAL A 189 -2.02 -1.48 1.73
N VAL A 190 -2.85 -1.02 0.80
CA VAL A 190 -4.12 -1.69 0.46
C VAL A 190 -3.87 -3.12 -0.04
N THR A 191 -2.87 -3.32 -0.92
CA THR A 191 -2.51 -4.66 -1.41
C THR A 191 -1.93 -5.56 -0.32
N CYS A 192 -1.15 -5.01 0.62
CA CYS A 192 -0.69 -5.77 1.80
C CYS A 192 -1.86 -6.20 2.70
N ALA A 193 -2.82 -5.31 2.96
CA ALA A 193 -4.01 -5.62 3.75
C ALA A 193 -4.87 -6.69 3.08
N PHE A 194 -5.07 -6.60 1.77
CA PHE A 194 -5.76 -7.61 0.97
C PHE A 194 -5.08 -8.97 1.01
N ARG A 195 -3.75 -9.00 0.98
CA ARG A 195 -2.98 -10.22 1.18
C ARG A 195 -3.18 -10.79 2.59
N GLY A 196 -3.29 -9.93 3.59
CA GLY A 196 -3.71 -10.31 4.94
C GLY A 196 -5.07 -11.00 4.95
N VAL A 197 -6.07 -10.42 4.28
CA VAL A 197 -7.41 -11.01 4.13
C VAL A 197 -7.33 -12.37 3.43
N HIS A 198 -6.58 -12.50 2.33
CA HIS A 198 -6.37 -13.78 1.65
C HIS A 198 -5.83 -14.87 2.59
N VAL A 199 -4.75 -14.57 3.31
CA VAL A 199 -4.10 -15.54 4.22
C VAL A 199 -5.03 -15.89 5.39
N LEU A 200 -5.83 -14.94 5.84
CA LEU A 200 -6.83 -15.17 6.86
C LEU A 200 -7.95 -16.10 6.36
N THR A 201 -8.39 -15.92 5.11
CA THR A 201 -9.53 -16.66 4.53
C THR A 201 -9.13 -17.97 3.87
N ARG A 202 -7.82 -18.21 3.70
CA ARG A 202 -7.20 -19.34 2.99
C ARG A 202 -7.85 -19.60 1.63
N THR A 203 -8.11 -18.53 0.89
CA THR A 203 -8.71 -18.59 -0.44
C THR A 203 -7.61 -18.70 -1.49
N PRO A 204 -7.79 -19.43 -2.60
CA PRO A 204 -6.74 -19.51 -3.60
C PRO A 204 -6.47 -18.14 -4.24
N LEU A 205 -5.25 -17.60 -4.07
CA LEU A 205 -4.84 -16.28 -4.59
C LEU A 205 -5.17 -16.09 -6.07
N ARG A 206 -4.97 -17.14 -6.88
CA ARG A 206 -5.26 -17.12 -8.32
C ARG A 206 -6.73 -16.81 -8.60
N SER A 207 -7.63 -17.46 -7.87
CA SER A 207 -9.07 -17.29 -8.06
C SER A 207 -9.54 -15.90 -7.63
N LEU A 208 -9.04 -15.45 -6.48
CA LEU A 208 -9.38 -14.14 -5.93
C LEU A 208 -8.87 -13.01 -6.85
N PHE A 209 -7.67 -13.17 -7.40
CA PHE A 209 -7.12 -12.27 -8.41
C PHE A 209 -7.95 -12.25 -9.70
N LEU A 210 -8.42 -13.39 -10.19
CA LEU A 210 -9.31 -13.45 -11.35
C LEU A 210 -10.63 -12.72 -11.11
N ILE A 211 -11.21 -12.82 -9.90
CA ILE A 211 -12.41 -12.04 -9.56
C ILE A 211 -12.13 -10.54 -9.60
N VAL A 212 -11.02 -10.09 -9.01
CA VAL A 212 -10.63 -8.67 -9.05
C VAL A 212 -10.45 -8.19 -10.50
N LEU A 213 -9.80 -9.00 -11.35
CA LEU A 213 -9.59 -8.68 -12.76
C LEU A 213 -10.93 -8.52 -13.48
N ILE A 214 -11.84 -9.50 -13.36
CA ILE A 214 -13.16 -9.47 -14.01
C ILE A 214 -13.98 -8.25 -13.53
N MET A 215 -14.01 -7.98 -12.22
CA MET A 215 -14.73 -6.83 -11.68
C MET A 215 -14.14 -5.50 -12.16
N SER A 216 -12.82 -5.44 -12.31
CA SER A 216 -12.15 -4.23 -12.80
C SER A 216 -12.35 -4.03 -14.30
N ASP A 217 -12.37 -5.10 -15.10
CA ASP A 217 -12.70 -5.05 -16.52
C ASP A 217 -14.14 -4.57 -16.73
N PHE A 218 -15.09 -5.02 -15.90
CA PHE A 218 -16.46 -4.51 -15.92
C PHE A 218 -16.53 -3.01 -15.64
N MET A 219 -15.79 -2.53 -14.63
CA MET A 219 -15.65 -1.11 -14.35
C MET A 219 -15.01 -0.36 -15.53
N GLY A 220 -13.99 -0.94 -16.18
CA GLY A 220 -13.34 -0.38 -17.36
C GLY A 220 -14.29 -0.25 -18.55
N LEU A 221 -15.11 -1.27 -18.81
CA LEU A 221 -16.17 -1.23 -19.84
C LEU A 221 -17.22 -0.17 -19.52
N HIS A 222 -17.59 0.00 -18.25
CA HIS A 222 -18.51 1.07 -17.85
C HIS A 222 -17.95 2.45 -18.24
N PHE A 223 -16.68 2.72 -17.94
CA PHE A 223 -16.04 3.98 -18.35
C PHE A 223 -15.86 4.10 -19.86
N PHE A 224 -15.65 2.99 -20.56
CA PHE A 224 -15.60 2.99 -22.03
C PHE A 224 -16.90 3.50 -22.64
N PHE A 225 -18.05 3.02 -22.15
CA PHE A 225 -19.37 3.48 -22.62
C PHE A 225 -19.71 4.92 -22.17
N LEU A 226 -18.99 5.47 -21.20
CA LEU A 226 -19.10 6.86 -20.77
C LEU A 226 -18.21 7.83 -21.56
N VAL A 227 -17.34 7.32 -22.43
CA VAL A 227 -16.51 8.17 -23.32
C VAL A 227 -17.44 8.93 -24.26
N ARG A 228 -17.26 10.24 -24.33
CA ARG A 228 -18.06 11.14 -25.17
C ARG A 228 -17.21 11.65 -26.32
N ASP A 229 -17.77 11.61 -27.52
CA ASP A 229 -17.17 12.19 -28.74
C ASP A 229 -17.69 13.60 -29.05
N TYR A 230 -18.50 14.18 -28.15
CA TYR A 230 -19.12 15.49 -28.30
C TYR A 230 -18.93 16.34 -27.03
N GLY A 231 -19.03 17.66 -27.19
CA GLY A 231 -18.84 18.62 -26.09
C GLY A 231 -17.55 19.42 -26.23
N SER A 232 -17.08 19.99 -25.12
CA SER A 232 -15.81 20.73 -25.13
C SER A 232 -14.60 19.78 -25.23
N TRP A 233 -13.49 20.25 -25.80
CA TRP A 233 -12.23 19.48 -25.85
C TRP A 233 -11.77 18.99 -24.47
N LEU A 234 -12.03 19.78 -23.41
CA LEU A 234 -11.73 19.40 -22.04
C LEU A 234 -12.63 18.25 -21.56
N GLU A 235 -13.92 18.29 -21.89
CA GLU A 235 -14.87 17.23 -21.53
C GLU A 235 -14.54 15.90 -22.24
N ILE A 236 -14.24 15.97 -23.52
CA ILE A 236 -13.77 14.82 -24.31
C ILE A 236 -12.47 14.27 -23.69
N GLY A 237 -11.50 15.15 -23.43
CA GLY A 237 -10.22 14.76 -22.82
C GLY A 237 -10.36 14.15 -21.42
N THR A 238 -11.27 14.64 -20.58
CA THR A 238 -11.49 14.14 -19.22
C THR A 238 -12.17 12.76 -19.22
N THR A 239 -13.17 12.53 -20.08
CA THR A 239 -13.80 11.19 -20.20
C THR A 239 -12.80 10.14 -20.69
N ILE A 240 -11.97 10.48 -21.69
CA ILE A 240 -10.89 9.61 -22.18
C ILE A 240 -9.85 9.37 -21.06
N SER A 241 -9.45 10.41 -20.33
CA SER A 241 -8.48 10.29 -19.24
C SER A 241 -8.96 9.36 -18.13
N HIS A 242 -10.23 9.48 -17.72
CA HIS A 242 -10.81 8.58 -16.71
C HIS A 242 -10.79 7.10 -17.16
N TYR A 243 -11.12 6.83 -18.43
CA TYR A 243 -11.05 5.49 -18.99
C TYR A 243 -9.62 4.93 -18.97
N VAL A 244 -8.65 5.70 -19.47
CA VAL A 244 -7.24 5.30 -19.50
C VAL A 244 -6.69 5.09 -18.09
N ILE A 245 -7.03 5.96 -17.15
CA ILE A 245 -6.64 5.85 -15.74
C ILE A 245 -7.09 4.51 -15.15
N VAL A 246 -8.36 4.11 -15.37
CA VAL A 246 -8.89 2.84 -14.86
C VAL A 246 -8.14 1.66 -15.47
N MET A 247 -7.89 1.66 -16.78
CA MET A 247 -7.16 0.58 -17.45
C MET A 247 -5.70 0.46 -16.97
N VAL A 248 -5.00 1.58 -16.82
CA VAL A 248 -3.62 1.60 -16.29
C VAL A 248 -3.60 1.15 -14.83
N MET A 249 -4.59 1.56 -14.03
CA MET A 249 -4.71 1.14 -12.64
C MET A 249 -4.80 -0.39 -12.52
N ILE A 250 -5.56 -1.06 -13.40
CA ILE A 250 -5.67 -2.53 -13.41
C ILE A 250 -4.31 -3.19 -13.59
N ILE A 251 -3.57 -2.80 -14.62
CA ILE A 251 -2.22 -3.35 -14.91
C ILE A 251 -1.29 -3.09 -13.73
N PHE A 252 -1.35 -1.89 -13.18
CA PHE A 252 -0.54 -1.47 -12.05
C PHE A 252 -0.84 -2.28 -10.77
N LEU A 253 -2.09 -2.67 -10.52
CA LEU A 253 -2.46 -3.56 -9.42
C LEU A 253 -1.84 -4.95 -9.53
N LEU A 254 -1.68 -5.48 -10.75
CA LEU A 254 -1.03 -6.78 -10.95
C LEU A 254 0.43 -6.73 -10.47
N LEU A 255 1.13 -5.65 -10.83
CA LEU A 255 2.51 -5.40 -10.42
C LEU A 255 2.62 -5.24 -8.89
N LEU A 256 1.73 -4.46 -8.28
CA LEU A 256 1.69 -4.26 -6.84
C LEU A 256 1.38 -5.53 -6.06
N THR A 257 0.55 -6.42 -6.61
CA THR A 257 0.29 -7.73 -6.01
C THR A 257 1.57 -8.57 -5.95
N GLY A 258 2.40 -8.51 -7.00
CA GLY A 258 3.74 -9.09 -6.98
C GLY A 258 4.64 -8.47 -5.92
N ALA A 259 4.69 -7.13 -5.83
CA ALA A 259 5.51 -6.43 -4.84
C ALA A 259 5.09 -6.74 -3.39
N SER A 260 3.77 -6.72 -3.11
CA SER A 260 3.23 -7.08 -1.79
C SER A 260 3.54 -8.54 -1.43
N HIS A 261 3.62 -9.43 -2.42
CA HIS A 261 4.04 -10.81 -2.19
C HIS A 261 5.46 -10.87 -1.61
N THR A 262 6.38 -10.15 -2.23
CA THR A 262 7.77 -10.07 -1.79
C THR A 262 7.85 -9.39 -0.41
N LEU A 263 7.13 -8.29 -0.22
CA LEU A 263 7.13 -7.49 1.02
C LEU A 263 6.56 -8.23 2.23
N THR A 264 5.58 -9.12 2.11
CA THR A 264 5.04 -9.83 3.30
C THR A 264 5.62 -11.23 3.52
N CYS A 265 6.19 -11.90 2.50
CA CYS A 265 6.83 -13.21 2.67
C CYS A 265 8.34 -13.14 2.93
N HIS A 266 9.03 -12.15 2.38
CA HIS A 266 10.48 -12.11 2.47
C HIS A 266 10.91 -11.67 3.88
N ARG A 267 11.63 -12.54 4.58
CA ARG A 267 12.26 -12.23 5.88
C ARG A 267 13.76 -12.17 5.67
N LEU A 268 14.35 -10.99 5.91
CA LEU A 268 15.80 -10.84 5.98
C LEU A 268 16.28 -11.40 7.33
N LEU A 269 16.42 -12.72 7.40
CA LEU A 269 17.09 -13.35 8.53
C LEU A 269 18.52 -13.69 8.10
N TRP A 270 19.50 -13.03 8.72
CA TRP A 270 20.87 -13.50 8.71
C TRP A 270 20.86 -14.86 9.41
N ARG A 271 20.98 -15.97 8.68
CA ARG A 271 21.10 -17.30 9.29
C ARG A 271 22.51 -17.37 9.89
N PRO A 272 22.71 -17.35 11.22
CA PRO A 272 23.97 -17.83 11.75
C PRO A 272 24.09 -19.30 11.34
N HIS A 273 25.23 -19.64 10.74
CA HIS A 273 25.60 -21.01 10.44
C HIS A 273 25.59 -21.79 11.78
N SER A 274 24.54 -22.54 12.08
CA SER A 274 24.60 -23.45 13.22
C SER A 274 25.46 -24.63 12.80
N ASP A 275 26.70 -24.63 13.26
CA ASP A 275 27.59 -25.77 13.22
C ASP A 275 26.84 -27.01 13.70
N LYS A 276 26.77 -28.01 12.82
CA LYS A 276 26.42 -29.37 13.18
C LYS A 276 27.51 -29.89 14.12
N ARG A 277 27.22 -29.99 15.42
CA ARG A 277 27.98 -30.89 16.29
C ARG A 277 27.11 -32.09 16.63
N TYR A 278 27.49 -33.21 16.03
CA TYR A 278 27.15 -34.56 16.44
C TYR A 278 27.79 -34.89 17.79
#